data_AF-A0A372ENQ6-F1
#
_entry.id   AF-A0A372ENQ6-F1
#
_cell.length_a   1.000
_cell.length_b   1.000
_cell.length_c   1.000
_cell.angle_alpha   90.00
_cell.angle_beta   90.00
_cell.angle_gamma   90.00
#
_symmetry.space_group_name_H-M   'P 1'
#
loop_
_entity.id
_entity.type
_entity.pdbx_description
1 polymer ?
#
loop_
_entity_poly.entity_id
_entity_poly.type
_entity_poly.pdbx_seq_one_letter_code
_entity_poly.pdbx_strand_id
1 'polypeptide(L)'
;MRRPALILLTLASTWLAGCDALGIETATQVNARKESEGRAIGSACRHAVRSIESCFQTNPRAGKAAVFAGWREMDQYMRDNNVVGMPSEGEAAPAEKASSDKPTS
;
A
#
# COMPACT_ATOMS: atom_id res chain seq x y z
N MET A 1 0.31 -44.55 -27.37
CA MET A 1 -0.70 -43.47 -27.53
C MET A 1 -0.69 -42.40 -26.42
N ARG A 2 -0.19 -42.66 -25.19
CA ARG A 2 -0.18 -41.65 -24.10
C ARG A 2 0.84 -40.51 -24.27
N ARG A 3 1.99 -40.77 -24.90
CA ARG A 3 3.06 -39.78 -25.11
C ARG A 3 2.68 -38.58 -26.01
N PRO A 4 2.06 -38.77 -27.19
CA PRO A 4 1.64 -37.63 -28.01
C PRO A 4 0.52 -36.81 -27.36
N ALA A 5 -0.38 -37.45 -26.61
CA ALA A 5 -1.43 -36.77 -25.86
C ALA A 5 -0.87 -35.86 -24.75
N LEU A 6 0.17 -36.31 -24.04
CA LEU A 6 0.87 -35.49 -23.04
C LEU A 6 1.57 -34.27 -23.66
N ILE A 7 2.22 -34.45 -24.82
CA ILE A 7 2.90 -33.35 -25.53
C ILE A 7 1.88 -32.30 -26.01
N LEU A 8 0.74 -32.75 -26.57
CA LEU A 8 -0.34 -31.85 -26.97
C LEU A 8 -0.94 -31.09 -25.79
N LEU A 9 -1.10 -31.75 -24.63
CA LEU A 9 -1.63 -31.12 -23.43
C LEU A 9 -0.70 -30.01 -22.93
N THR A 10 0.61 -30.26 -22.89
CA THR A 10 1.60 -29.24 -22.47
C THR A 10 1.66 -28.06 -23.45
N LEU A 11 1.54 -28.31 -24.75
CA LEU A 11 1.57 -27.26 -25.77
C LEU A 11 0.31 -26.39 -25.72
N ALA A 12 -0.86 -27.01 -25.46
CA ALA A 12 -2.11 -26.30 -25.27
C ALA A 12 -2.08 -25.40 -24.02
N SER A 13 -1.51 -25.88 -22.92
CA SER A 13 -1.35 -25.07 -21.70
C SER A 13 -0.48 -23.83 -21.93
N THR A 14 0.59 -23.93 -22.72
CA THR A 14 1.43 -22.77 -23.06
C THR A 14 0.73 -21.74 -23.94
N TRP A 15 -0.18 -22.16 -24.81
CA TRP A 15 -0.98 -21.23 -25.62
C TRP A 15 -2.02 -20.47 -24.77
N LEU A 16 -2.60 -21.11 -23.75
CA LEU A 16 -3.51 -20.41 -22.82
C LEU A 16 -2.79 -19.43 -21.90
N ALA A 17 -1.51 -19.64 -21.59
CA ALA A 17 -0.70 -18.73 -20.77
C ALA A 17 -0.16 -17.50 -21.52
N GLY A 18 -0.36 -17.41 -22.85
CA GLY A 18 0.19 -16.35 -23.69
C GLY A 18 -0.53 -15.00 -23.60
N CYS A 19 -1.74 -14.93 -23.02
CA CYS A 19 -2.49 -13.66 -22.94
C CYS A 19 -1.84 -12.63 -22.00
N ASP A 20 -1.17 -13.06 -20.93
CA ASP A 20 -0.42 -12.13 -20.05
C ASP A 20 0.78 -11.49 -20.77
N ALA A 21 1.37 -12.17 -21.75
CA ALA A 21 2.48 -11.66 -22.56
C ALA A 21 2.06 -10.60 -23.60
N LEU A 22 0.75 -10.48 -23.87
CA LEU A 22 0.20 -9.45 -24.78
C LEU A 22 -0.02 -8.10 -24.08
N GLY A 23 0.29 -7.99 -22.78
CA GLY A 23 0.13 -6.75 -22.02
C GLY A 23 -1.33 -6.35 -21.76
N ILE A 24 -2.28 -7.26 -21.99
CA ILE A 24 -3.70 -7.04 -21.71
C ILE A 24 -3.94 -7.38 -20.24
N GLU A 25 -3.91 -6.37 -19.37
CA GLU A 25 -4.26 -6.56 -17.97
C GLU A 25 -5.70 -7.03 -17.85
N THR A 26 -5.87 -8.22 -17.27
CA THR A 26 -7.19 -8.71 -16.88
C THR A 26 -7.82 -7.79 -15.82
N ALA A 27 -9.15 -7.77 -15.73
CA ALA A 27 -9.86 -6.98 -14.70
C ALA A 27 -9.41 -7.34 -13.26
N THR A 28 -9.03 -8.59 -13.02
CA THR A 28 -8.46 -9.06 -11.75
C THR A 28 -7.12 -8.43 -11.46
N GLN A 29 -6.21 -8.35 -12.44
CA GLN A 29 -4.91 -7.68 -12.32
C GLN A 29 -5.07 -6.18 -12.06
N VAL A 30 -5.98 -5.51 -12.78
CA VAL A 30 -6.25 -4.08 -12.54
C VAL A 30 -6.77 -3.83 -11.13
N ASN A 31 -7.67 -4.68 -10.63
CA ASN A 31 -8.19 -4.56 -9.26
C ASN A 31 -7.11 -4.84 -8.21
N ALA A 32 -6.29 -5.86 -8.41
CA ALA A 32 -5.15 -6.16 -7.53
C ALA A 32 -4.14 -5.00 -7.50
N ARG A 33 -3.87 -4.38 -8.67
CA ARG A 33 -3.01 -3.20 -8.75
C ARG A 33 -3.59 -2.03 -7.96
N LYS A 34 -4.87 -1.70 -8.17
CA LYS A 34 -5.56 -0.65 -7.41
C LYS A 34 -5.55 -0.89 -5.90
N GLU A 35 -5.70 -2.14 -5.47
CA GLU A 35 -5.58 -2.50 -4.05
C GLU A 35 -4.16 -2.27 -3.54
N SER A 36 -3.14 -2.72 -4.29
CA SER A 36 -1.74 -2.51 -3.92
C SER A 36 -1.33 -1.03 -3.89
N GLU A 37 -1.82 -0.24 -4.85
CA GLU A 37 -1.63 1.21 -4.90
C GLU A 37 -2.30 1.88 -3.70
N GLY A 38 -3.52 1.46 -3.35
CA GLY A 38 -4.23 1.95 -2.17
C GLY A 38 -3.45 1.68 -0.88
N ARG A 39 -2.97 0.45 -0.69
CA ARG A 39 -2.14 0.09 0.48
C ARG A 39 -0.86 0.91 0.55
N ALA A 40 -0.18 1.11 -0.58
CA ALA A 40 1.03 1.92 -0.66
C ALA A 40 0.77 3.40 -0.30
N ILE A 41 -0.34 3.97 -0.77
CA ILE A 41 -0.75 5.33 -0.40
C ILE A 41 -1.01 5.43 1.10
N GLY A 42 -1.77 4.48 1.65
CA GLY A 42 -2.09 4.46 3.08
C GLY A 42 -0.86 4.34 3.98
N SER A 43 0.06 3.46 3.62
CA SER A 43 1.31 3.28 4.35
C SER A 43 2.19 4.53 4.27
N ALA A 44 2.31 5.15 3.09
CA ALA A 44 3.03 6.40 2.91
C ALA A 44 2.41 7.55 3.73
N CYS A 45 1.09 7.71 3.70
CA CYS A 45 0.39 8.70 4.51
C CYS A 45 0.69 8.53 6.00
N ARG A 46 0.71 7.29 6.49
CA ARG A 46 1.00 7.02 7.89
C ARG A 46 2.45 7.36 8.24
N HIS A 47 3.38 6.93 7.38
CA HIS A 47 4.78 7.23 7.56
C HIS A 47 5.04 8.74 7.55
N ALA A 48 4.26 9.49 6.76
CA ALA A 48 4.26 10.96 6.75
C ALA A 48 3.53 11.62 7.94
N VAL A 49 3.15 10.86 8.97
CA VAL A 49 2.48 11.35 10.18
C VAL A 49 1.14 12.06 9.90
N ARG A 50 0.42 11.63 8.85
CA ARG A 50 -0.89 12.18 8.49
C ARG A 50 -2.04 11.37 9.12
N SER A 51 -3.13 12.07 9.45
CA SER A 51 -4.40 11.41 9.79
C SER A 51 -4.98 10.68 8.58
N ILE A 52 -5.77 9.63 8.84
CA ILE A 52 -6.41 8.87 7.77
C ILE A 52 -7.43 9.72 7.01
N GLU A 53 -8.10 10.65 7.70
CA GLU A 53 -9.05 11.59 7.11
C GLU A 53 -8.36 12.52 6.10
N SER A 54 -7.20 13.09 6.47
CA SER A 54 -6.38 13.89 5.53
C SER A 54 -5.92 13.05 4.33
N CYS A 55 -5.52 11.80 4.58
CA CYS A 55 -5.12 10.88 3.51
C CYS A 55 -6.25 10.61 2.50
N PHE A 56 -7.50 10.46 2.95
CA PHE A 56 -8.66 10.30 2.06
C PHE A 56 -8.99 11.57 1.26
N GLN A 57 -8.84 12.74 1.86
CA GLN A 57 -9.10 14.02 1.19
C GLN A 57 -8.09 14.29 0.07
N THR A 58 -6.81 13.97 0.31
CA THR A 58 -5.72 14.16 -0.65
C THR A 58 -5.66 13.06 -1.72
N ASN A 59 -6.27 11.89 -1.47
CA ASN A 59 -6.29 10.75 -2.39
C ASN A 59 -7.73 10.27 -2.72
N PRO A 60 -8.59 11.12 -3.32
CA PRO A 60 -10.00 10.79 -3.56
C PRO A 60 -10.22 9.66 -4.58
N ARG A 61 -9.21 9.38 -5.42
CA ARG A 61 -9.24 8.31 -6.44
C ARG A 61 -8.79 6.95 -5.89
N ALA A 62 -8.23 6.90 -4.69
CA ALA A 62 -7.75 5.67 -4.10
C ALA A 62 -8.89 4.92 -3.39
N GLY A 63 -8.83 3.58 -3.41
CA GLY A 63 -9.79 2.75 -2.69
C GLY A 63 -9.63 2.91 -1.18
N LYS A 64 -10.59 3.57 -0.51
CA LYS A 64 -10.52 3.88 0.93
C LYS A 64 -10.22 2.66 1.81
N ALA A 65 -10.78 1.49 1.48
CA ALA A 65 -10.52 0.26 2.21
C ALA A 65 -9.04 -0.17 2.15
N ALA A 66 -8.44 -0.15 0.96
CA ALA A 66 -7.04 -0.50 0.75
C ALA A 66 -6.09 0.52 1.41
N VAL A 67 -6.43 1.82 1.30
CA VAL A 67 -5.70 2.90 1.98
C VAL A 67 -5.73 2.72 3.50
N PHE A 68 -6.89 2.43 4.09
CA PHE A 68 -6.98 2.20 5.52
C PHE A 68 -6.21 0.95 5.96
N ALA A 69 -6.25 -0.13 5.17
CA ALA A 69 -5.47 -1.33 5.44
C ALA A 69 -3.97 -1.01 5.51
N GLY A 70 -3.41 -0.36 4.48
CA GLY A 70 -1.99 0.02 4.45
C GLY A 70 -1.60 1.01 5.55
N TRP A 71 -2.49 1.94 5.91
CA TRP A 71 -2.26 2.88 7.00
C TRP A 71 -2.12 2.18 8.36
N ARG A 72 -3.00 1.20 8.65
CA ARG A 72 -2.92 0.41 9.91
C ARG A 72 -1.70 -0.50 9.94
N GLU A 73 -1.38 -1.15 8.82
CA GLU A 73 -0.19 -2.00 8.70
C GLU A 73 1.08 -1.18 8.99
N MET A 74 1.17 0.04 8.46
CA MET A 74 2.29 0.93 8.75
C MET A 74 2.27 1.50 10.17
N ASP A 75 1.10 1.81 10.75
CA ASP A 75 0.99 2.22 12.17
C ASP A 75 1.56 1.13 13.08
N GLN A 76 1.14 -0.11 12.87
CA GLN A 76 1.62 -1.26 13.63
C GLN A 76 3.12 -1.44 13.44
N TYR A 77 3.60 -1.42 12.20
CA TYR A 77 5.03 -1.53 11.90
C TYR A 77 5.86 -0.45 12.61
N MET A 78 5.42 0.81 12.59
CA MET A 78 6.12 1.90 13.25
C MET A 78 6.15 1.73 14.77
N ARG A 79 5.06 1.23 15.38
CA ARG A 79 5.00 0.95 16.83
C ARG A 79 5.92 -0.18 17.23
N ASP A 80 5.92 -1.26 16.46
CA ASP A 80 6.70 -2.46 16.76
C ASP A 80 8.20 -2.23 16.56
N ASN A 81 8.57 -1.32 15.65
CA ASN A 81 9.97 -1.11 15.24
C ASN A 81 10.54 0.27 15.62
N ASN A 82 9.80 1.07 16.41
CA ASN A 82 10.19 2.43 16.80
C ASN A 82 10.60 3.33 15.61
N VAL A 83 9.92 3.16 14.47
CA VAL A 83 10.21 3.97 13.28
C VAL A 83 9.65 5.37 13.48
N VAL A 84 10.52 6.37 13.36
CA VAL A 84 10.14 7.78 13.37
C VAL A 84 9.50 8.13 12.03
N GLY A 85 8.34 8.77 12.06
CA GLY A 85 7.67 9.24 10.85
C GLY A 85 8.38 10.44 10.22
N MET A 86 8.19 10.63 8.92
CA MET A 86 8.76 11.71 8.13
C MET A 86 7.66 12.68 7.65
N PRO A 87 7.21 13.63 8.49
CA PRO A 87 6.24 14.64 8.07
C PRO A 87 6.82 15.49 6.94
N SER A 88 6.01 15.82 5.94
CA SER A 88 6.43 16.74 4.88
C SER A 88 6.51 18.17 5.42
N GLU A 89 7.61 18.89 5.15
CA GLU A 89 7.70 20.34 5.36
C GLU A 89 6.47 21.04 4.75
N GLY A 90 5.53 21.46 5.61
CA GLY A 90 4.28 22.12 5.21
C GLY A 90 3.02 21.57 5.89
N GLU A 91 3.06 20.37 6.48
CA GLU A 91 1.90 19.77 7.18
C GLU A 91 2.18 19.42 8.65
N ALA A 92 3.19 20.06 9.24
CA ALA A 92 3.38 20.01 10.69
C ALA A 92 2.37 20.96 11.38
N ALA A 93 1.31 20.41 11.94
CA ALA A 93 0.54 21.09 13.00
C ALA A 93 1.45 21.26 14.24
N PRO A 94 1.25 22.33 15.04
CA PRO A 94 2.28 22.87 15.93
C PRO A 94 2.65 21.90 17.05
N ALA A 95 3.95 21.77 17.30
CA ALA A 95 4.48 21.04 18.44
C ALA A 95 4.02 21.69 19.75
N GLU A 96 3.02 21.12 20.43
CA GLU A 96 2.78 21.42 21.84
C GLU A 96 3.71 20.59 22.73
N LYS A 97 4.70 21.31 23.28
CA LYS A 97 5.28 21.16 24.63
C LYS A 97 6.06 19.87 24.91
N ALA A 98 7.33 19.91 24.54
CA ALA A 98 8.37 19.31 25.38
C ALA A 98 8.46 20.15 26.68
N SER A 99 7.91 19.58 27.74
CA SER A 99 8.02 20.00 29.13
C SER A 99 9.43 20.46 29.49
N SER A 100 9.59 21.74 29.87
CA SER A 100 10.66 22.16 30.78
C SER A 100 10.06 22.23 32.18
N ASP A 101 9.99 21.07 32.80
CA ASP A 101 9.89 20.96 34.24
C ASP A 101 11.33 21.04 34.78
N LYS A 102 11.67 22.15 35.45
CA LYS A 102 12.62 22.09 36.55
C LYS A 102 12.24 23.09 37.64
N PRO A 103 12.01 22.61 38.88
CA PRO A 103 11.77 23.47 40.04
C PRO A 103 13.11 23.95 40.60
N THR A 104 13.14 25.16 41.19
CA THR A 104 13.81 25.45 42.47
C THR A 104 13.80 26.94 42.82
N SER A 105 13.21 27.20 44.00
CA SER A 105 13.46 28.24 45.01
C SER A 105 13.20 29.71 44.73
#